data_AF-A0A2K8XAN3-F1
#
_entry.id   AF-A0A2K8XAN3-F1
#
_cell.length_a   1.000
_cell.length_b   1.000
_cell.length_c   1.000
_cell.angle_alpha   90.00
_cell.angle_beta   90.00
_cell.angle_gamma   90.00
#
_symmetry.space_group_name_H-M   'P 1'
#
loop_
_entity.id
_entity.type
_entity.pdbx_description
1 polymer ?
#
loop_
_entity_poly.entity_id
_entity_poly.type
_entity_poly.pdbx_seq_one_letter_code
_entity_poly.pdbx_strand_id
1 'polypeptide(L)'
;MIRKFSKEKISIQNIGRQRFWIGIFSGLFSAIIITLTFNYFRELFRFFTTISADLLILGESELQFYNYFFATLGTVLGLSITVSIWMSNNNHKRKRDRIYKLYAGTNIIFLFWLILMMIARFGSVIPLVLYAMPGYDNQLNLFEEYWFLFVLIPIVVFTQNWFIVRRIYHSGKWILFSLLICLLTAFSLKITTSVNQEILNNTYFKKFETDYNYVDQQLAKAKIKYGIEFQEKTISTLKKWHTESSLDQVMSLKLTFSKDNKVSLDTIILQKIVIRNFKEGGWYYRSNSIENWRYAYPIDVYRQLEYYDINSNESKELLEIIREQINLVNTPEIDWEEYDKHTNTEIRKSLGVKYNVPEPLIEQLEKVRDSIMKNKKYSQIQTNLPELQDTEKE
;
A
#
# COMPACT_ATOMS: atom_id res chain seq x y z
N MET A 1 -6.38 -65.39 -22.63
CA MET A 1 -6.17 -65.03 -21.20
C MET A 1 -6.08 -63.51 -21.09
N ILE A 2 -7.18 -62.83 -20.72
CA ILE A 2 -7.20 -61.36 -20.58
C ILE A 2 -6.46 -61.02 -19.28
N ARG A 3 -5.19 -60.62 -19.37
CA ARG A 3 -4.39 -60.20 -18.21
C ARG A 3 -5.06 -58.97 -17.60
N LYS A 4 -5.75 -59.16 -16.47
CA LYS A 4 -6.44 -58.10 -15.72
C LYS A 4 -5.43 -56.98 -15.44
N PHE A 5 -5.79 -55.77 -15.87
CA PHE A 5 -4.92 -54.59 -15.85
C PHE A 5 -4.85 -54.05 -14.41
N SER A 6 -3.80 -54.39 -13.66
CA SER A 6 -3.54 -53.79 -12.34
C SER A 6 -2.44 -52.75 -12.45
N LYS A 7 -2.66 -51.55 -11.91
CA LYS A 7 -1.59 -50.54 -11.77
C LYS A 7 -0.59 -51.01 -10.73
N GLU A 8 0.65 -50.54 -10.83
CA GLU A 8 1.66 -50.81 -9.80
C GLU A 8 1.45 -49.89 -8.59
N LYS A 9 1.78 -50.38 -7.38
CA LYS A 9 1.81 -49.51 -6.20
C LYS A 9 2.96 -48.51 -6.34
N ILE A 10 2.75 -47.26 -5.94
CA ILE A 10 3.85 -46.29 -5.88
C ILE A 10 4.87 -46.76 -4.83
N SER A 11 6.14 -46.87 -5.24
CA SER A 11 7.25 -47.29 -4.37
C SER A 11 8.56 -46.71 -4.89
N ILE A 12 9.54 -46.60 -3.99
CA ILE A 12 10.89 -46.11 -4.30
C ILE A 12 11.54 -46.97 -5.40
N GLN A 13 11.29 -48.29 -5.38
CA GLN A 13 11.83 -49.22 -6.37
C GLN A 13 11.20 -49.00 -7.76
N ASN A 14 9.89 -48.79 -7.83
CA ASN A 14 9.18 -48.61 -9.10
C ASN A 14 9.51 -47.26 -9.77
N ILE A 15 9.81 -46.22 -8.98
CA ILE A 15 10.27 -44.92 -9.47
C ILE A 15 11.78 -44.96 -9.82
N GLY A 16 12.56 -45.69 -9.02
CA GLY A 16 14.01 -45.73 -9.05
C GLY A 16 14.60 -44.90 -7.89
N ARG A 17 15.47 -45.52 -7.08
CA ARG A 17 16.00 -44.93 -5.83
C ARG A 17 16.63 -43.55 -6.04
N GLN A 18 17.50 -43.42 -7.04
CA GLN A 18 18.18 -42.15 -7.32
C GLN A 18 17.19 -41.05 -7.73
N ARG A 19 16.26 -41.35 -8.65
CA ARG A 19 15.25 -40.39 -9.10
C ARG A 19 14.28 -39.99 -8.01
N PHE A 20 13.91 -40.93 -7.15
CA PHE A 20 13.04 -40.66 -6.02
C PHE A 20 13.62 -39.56 -5.14
N TRP A 21 14.88 -39.72 -4.71
CA TRP A 21 15.58 -38.76 -3.85
C TRP A 21 15.93 -37.46 -4.56
N ILE A 22 16.39 -37.51 -5.82
CA ILE A 22 16.61 -36.29 -6.63
C ILE A 22 15.31 -35.49 -6.72
N GLY A 23 14.18 -36.15 -7.00
CA GLY A 23 12.88 -35.49 -7.06
C GLY A 23 12.50 -34.78 -5.76
N ILE A 24 12.72 -35.43 -4.61
CA ILE A 24 12.45 -34.83 -3.29
C ILE A 24 13.35 -33.62 -3.06
N PHE A 25 14.66 -33.76 -3.27
CA PHE A 25 15.62 -32.68 -3.05
C PHE A 25 15.35 -31.48 -3.96
N SER A 26 15.15 -31.73 -5.26
CA SER A 26 14.79 -30.67 -6.21
C SER A 26 13.48 -29.99 -5.86
N GLY A 27 12.46 -30.74 -5.42
CA GLY A 27 11.18 -30.16 -5.01
C GLY A 27 11.29 -29.27 -3.77
N LEU A 28 12.04 -29.70 -2.75
CA LEU A 28 12.29 -28.89 -1.55
C LEU A 28 13.10 -27.64 -1.89
N PHE A 29 14.15 -27.77 -2.70
CA PHE A 29 14.96 -26.65 -3.14
C PHE A 29 14.13 -25.64 -3.95
N SER A 30 13.30 -26.12 -4.88
CA SER A 30 12.35 -25.27 -5.63
C SER A 30 11.33 -24.61 -4.70
N ALA A 31 10.80 -25.31 -3.70
CA ALA A 31 9.86 -24.72 -2.75
C ALA A 31 10.48 -23.55 -1.96
N ILE A 32 11.74 -23.68 -1.52
CA ILE A 32 12.49 -22.61 -0.86
C ILE A 32 12.64 -21.40 -1.80
N ILE A 33 13.16 -21.62 -3.02
CA ILE A 33 13.39 -20.55 -3.99
C ILE A 33 12.09 -19.83 -4.33
N ILE A 34 11.02 -20.57 -4.63
CA ILE A 34 9.74 -20.00 -5.02
C ILE A 34 9.14 -19.19 -3.87
N THR A 35 9.20 -19.70 -2.64
CA THR A 35 8.65 -19.00 -1.47
C THR A 35 9.43 -17.71 -1.18
N LEU A 36 10.76 -17.76 -1.19
CA LEU A 36 11.60 -16.57 -1.04
C LEU A 36 11.27 -15.55 -2.13
N THR A 37 11.21 -16.01 -3.37
CA THR A 37 10.87 -15.18 -4.53
C THR A 37 9.54 -14.46 -4.30
N PHE A 38 8.47 -15.17 -3.94
CA PHE A 38 7.16 -14.54 -3.67
C PHE A 38 7.20 -13.51 -2.53
N ASN A 39 7.86 -13.82 -1.42
CA ASN A 39 7.96 -12.88 -0.30
C ASN A 39 8.74 -11.61 -0.66
N TYR A 40 9.87 -11.74 -1.36
CA TYR A 40 10.64 -10.57 -1.81
C TYR A 40 9.91 -9.78 -2.88
N PHE A 41 9.25 -10.44 -3.84
CA PHE A 41 8.46 -9.74 -4.85
C PHE A 41 7.29 -8.97 -4.22
N ARG A 42 6.62 -9.51 -3.18
CA ARG A 42 5.60 -8.74 -2.44
C ARG A 42 6.17 -7.44 -1.88
N GLU A 43 7.31 -7.49 -1.19
CA GLU A 43 7.93 -6.29 -0.63
C GLU A 43 8.39 -5.31 -1.70
N LEU A 44 8.92 -5.83 -2.81
CA LEU A 44 9.28 -5.01 -3.98
C LEU A 44 8.05 -4.34 -4.59
N PHE A 45 6.90 -5.02 -4.69
CA PHE A 45 5.66 -4.39 -5.15
C PHE A 45 5.13 -3.35 -4.17
N ARG A 46 5.19 -3.61 -2.85
CA ARG A 46 4.85 -2.61 -1.81
C ARG A 46 5.76 -1.38 -1.91
N PHE A 47 7.05 -1.58 -2.17
CA PHE A 47 7.96 -0.47 -2.41
C PHE A 47 7.54 0.32 -3.66
N PHE A 48 7.19 -0.34 -4.76
CA PHE A 48 6.74 0.34 -5.98
C PHE A 48 5.43 1.12 -5.80
N THR A 49 4.53 0.73 -4.88
CA THR A 49 3.33 1.55 -4.62
C THR A 49 3.68 2.94 -4.08
N THR A 50 4.80 3.09 -3.36
CA THR A 50 5.23 4.39 -2.79
C THR A 50 5.62 5.45 -3.81
N ILE A 51 5.75 5.08 -5.09
CA ILE A 51 6.05 6.02 -6.18
C ILE A 51 4.84 6.92 -6.47
N SER A 52 3.64 6.36 -6.39
CA SER A 52 2.42 7.07 -6.78
C SER A 52 1.37 7.13 -5.67
N ALA A 53 1.35 6.18 -4.74
CA ALA A 53 0.36 6.07 -3.67
C ALA A 53 1.01 5.96 -2.28
N ASP A 54 0.19 5.93 -1.23
CA ASP A 54 0.68 5.63 0.13
C ASP A 54 1.23 4.19 0.20
N LEU A 55 2.18 3.96 1.10
CA LEU A 55 2.69 2.59 1.33
C LEU A 55 1.55 1.68 1.78
N LEU A 56 1.37 0.55 1.09
CA LEU A 56 0.45 -0.49 1.51
C LEU A 56 0.99 -1.18 2.78
N ILE A 57 0.45 -0.83 3.94
CA ILE A 57 0.83 -1.43 5.23
C ILE A 57 -0.13 -2.58 5.53
N LEU A 58 0.41 -3.80 5.55
CA LEU A 58 -0.37 -5.00 5.85
C LEU A 58 -0.48 -5.16 7.36
N GLY A 59 -1.71 -5.41 7.84
CA GLY A 59 -1.95 -5.78 9.23
C GLY A 59 -1.23 -7.09 9.59
N GLU A 60 -1.02 -7.36 10.88
CA GLU A 60 -0.29 -8.55 11.32
C GLU A 60 -0.96 -9.85 10.85
N SER A 61 -2.29 -9.94 10.97
CA SER A 61 -3.08 -11.09 10.51
C SER A 61 -2.97 -11.30 9.00
N GLU A 62 -3.09 -10.23 8.22
CA GLU A 62 -2.97 -10.24 6.77
C GLU A 62 -1.56 -10.63 6.32
N LEU A 63 -0.52 -10.11 6.97
CA LEU A 63 0.87 -10.49 6.70
C LEU A 63 1.09 -11.99 6.95
N GLN A 64 0.61 -12.49 8.09
CA GLN A 64 0.73 -13.91 8.42
C GLN A 64 -0.01 -14.77 7.41
N PHE A 65 -1.20 -14.35 6.98
CA PHE A 65 -1.97 -15.03 5.95
C PHE A 65 -1.20 -15.15 4.63
N TYR A 66 -0.66 -14.05 4.08
CA TYR A 66 0.10 -14.11 2.83
C TYR A 66 1.39 -14.93 2.96
N ASN A 67 2.07 -14.88 4.11
CA ASN A 67 3.25 -15.70 4.35
C ASN A 67 2.91 -17.20 4.32
N TYR A 68 1.78 -17.61 4.92
CA TYR A 68 1.29 -18.99 4.82
C TYR A 68 0.86 -19.36 3.41
N PHE A 69 0.17 -18.45 2.70
CA PHE A 69 -0.21 -18.68 1.31
C PHE A 69 1.02 -18.94 0.42
N PHE A 70 2.03 -18.07 0.45
CA PHE A 70 3.23 -18.24 -0.37
C PHE A 70 4.02 -19.49 0.02
N ALA A 71 4.13 -19.81 1.31
CA ALA A 71 4.81 -21.03 1.75
C ALA A 71 4.07 -22.31 1.34
N THR A 72 2.74 -22.35 1.46
CA THR A 72 1.94 -23.50 1.03
C THR A 72 1.97 -23.67 -0.48
N LEU A 73 1.84 -22.57 -1.23
CA LEU A 73 1.92 -22.55 -2.68
C LEU A 73 3.30 -22.98 -3.20
N GLY A 74 4.37 -22.42 -2.64
CA GLY A 74 5.75 -22.82 -2.94
C GLY A 74 5.97 -24.30 -2.68
N THR A 75 5.43 -24.84 -1.58
CA THR A 75 5.53 -26.26 -1.23
C THR A 75 4.84 -27.16 -2.26
N VAL A 76 3.60 -26.85 -2.66
CA VAL A 76 2.86 -27.68 -3.65
C VAL A 76 3.41 -27.53 -5.07
N LEU A 77 3.98 -26.38 -5.42
CA LEU A 77 4.74 -26.19 -6.66
C LEU A 77 6.06 -26.97 -6.64
N GLY A 78 6.75 -27.00 -5.50
CA GLY A 78 7.90 -27.89 -5.26
C GLY A 78 7.53 -29.37 -5.42
N LEU A 79 6.39 -29.80 -4.88
CA LEU A 79 5.85 -31.14 -5.12
C LEU A 79 5.61 -31.41 -6.60
N SER A 80 5.20 -30.41 -7.38
CA SER A 80 5.03 -30.54 -8.84
C SER A 80 6.36 -30.89 -9.51
N ILE A 81 7.46 -30.24 -9.11
CA ILE A 81 8.82 -30.59 -9.58
C ILE A 81 9.20 -32.01 -9.18
N THR A 82 8.94 -32.41 -7.93
CA THR A 82 9.18 -33.79 -7.45
C THR A 82 8.46 -34.82 -8.31
N VAL A 83 7.15 -34.64 -8.53
CA VAL A 83 6.35 -35.58 -9.31
C VAL A 83 6.80 -35.59 -10.77
N SER A 84 7.12 -34.43 -11.36
CA SER A 84 7.66 -34.35 -12.72
C SER A 84 8.92 -35.22 -12.89
N ILE A 85 9.86 -35.14 -11.94
CA ILE A 85 11.08 -35.95 -11.93
C ILE A 85 10.74 -37.45 -11.73
N TRP A 86 9.76 -37.78 -10.89
CA TRP A 86 9.33 -39.17 -10.73
C TRP A 86 8.69 -39.76 -12.00
N MET A 87 8.03 -38.93 -12.82
CA MET A 87 7.38 -39.34 -14.06
C MET A 87 8.33 -39.43 -15.26
N SER A 88 9.54 -38.87 -15.20
CA SER A 88 10.54 -38.91 -16.29
C SER A 88 11.26 -40.26 -16.47
N ASN A 89 10.77 -41.32 -15.84
CA ASN A 89 11.42 -42.63 -15.86
C ASN A 89 11.28 -43.35 -17.21
N ASN A 90 12.41 -43.67 -17.85
CA ASN A 90 12.49 -44.43 -19.11
C ASN A 90 12.23 -45.95 -18.97
N ASN A 91 12.15 -46.49 -17.75
CA ASN A 91 11.83 -47.90 -17.52
C ASN A 91 10.33 -48.11 -17.74
N HIS A 92 9.99 -48.45 -18.98
CA HIS A 92 8.63 -48.72 -19.40
C HIS A 92 8.45 -50.20 -19.65
N LYS A 93 7.60 -50.84 -18.84
CA LYS A 93 7.19 -52.22 -19.12
C LYS A 93 6.25 -52.31 -20.34
N ARG A 94 5.64 -51.19 -20.77
CA ARG A 94 4.59 -51.13 -21.81
C ARG A 94 4.59 -49.80 -22.58
N LYS A 95 4.17 -49.83 -23.87
CA LYS A 95 4.01 -48.63 -24.70
C LYS A 95 2.99 -47.61 -24.14
N ARG A 96 1.85 -48.07 -23.61
CA ARG A 96 0.83 -47.18 -22.99
C ARG A 96 1.32 -46.51 -21.70
N ASP A 97 2.13 -47.20 -20.90
CA ASP A 97 2.73 -46.64 -19.67
C ASP A 97 3.68 -45.48 -20.01
N ARG A 98 4.49 -45.65 -21.06
CA ARG A 98 5.35 -44.58 -21.60
C ARG A 98 4.56 -43.33 -21.97
N ILE A 99 3.46 -43.49 -22.70
CA ILE A 99 2.61 -42.36 -23.14
C ILE A 99 1.99 -41.65 -21.93
N TYR A 100 1.45 -42.38 -20.96
CA TYR A 100 0.84 -41.77 -19.78
C TYR A 100 1.87 -41.03 -18.91
N LYS A 101 3.08 -41.58 -18.73
CA LYS A 101 4.17 -40.92 -18.02
C LYS A 101 4.66 -39.64 -18.71
N LEU A 102 4.80 -39.69 -20.04
CA LEU A 102 5.16 -38.51 -20.82
C LEU A 102 4.09 -37.42 -20.70
N TYR A 103 2.82 -37.77 -20.91
CA TYR A 103 1.70 -36.85 -20.77
C TYR A 103 1.60 -36.27 -19.35
N ALA A 104 1.82 -37.10 -18.33
CA ALA A 104 1.87 -36.67 -16.94
C ALA A 104 2.97 -35.64 -16.69
N GLY A 105 4.20 -35.91 -17.12
CA GLY A 105 5.32 -34.98 -16.98
C GLY A 105 5.06 -33.65 -17.68
N THR A 106 4.61 -33.67 -18.94
CA THR A 106 4.28 -32.46 -19.70
C THR A 106 3.16 -31.66 -19.04
N ASN A 107 2.10 -32.32 -18.59
CA ASN A 107 0.96 -31.65 -17.95
C ASN A 107 1.35 -31.02 -16.61
N ILE A 108 2.16 -31.70 -15.79
CA ILE A 108 2.66 -31.14 -14.53
C ILE A 108 3.51 -29.90 -14.77
N ILE A 109 4.45 -29.97 -15.71
CA ILE A 109 5.32 -28.83 -16.04
C ILE A 109 4.49 -27.67 -16.61
N PHE A 110 3.52 -27.97 -17.50
CA PHE A 110 2.62 -26.97 -18.04
C PHE A 110 1.82 -26.27 -16.93
N LEU A 111 1.20 -27.02 -16.02
CA LEU A 111 0.42 -26.46 -14.92
C LEU A 111 1.31 -25.67 -13.95
N PHE A 112 2.49 -26.17 -13.62
CA PHE A 112 3.47 -25.46 -12.81
C PHE A 112 3.78 -24.07 -13.39
N TRP A 113 4.12 -23.99 -14.67
CA TRP A 113 4.39 -22.71 -15.34
C TRP A 113 3.15 -21.85 -15.50
N LEU A 114 1.99 -22.45 -15.77
CA LEU A 114 0.72 -21.72 -15.85
C LEU A 114 0.40 -21.03 -14.52
N ILE A 115 0.54 -21.73 -13.40
CA ILE A 115 0.30 -21.18 -12.06
C ILE A 115 1.32 -20.08 -11.76
N LEU A 116 2.61 -20.29 -12.04
CA LEU A 116 3.63 -19.26 -11.87
C LEU A 116 3.32 -18.02 -12.72
N MET A 117 2.91 -18.20 -13.98
CA MET A 117 2.53 -17.10 -14.86
C MET A 117 1.28 -16.38 -14.34
N MET A 118 0.27 -17.10 -13.85
CA MET A 118 -0.92 -16.50 -13.24
C MET A 118 -0.55 -15.67 -12.01
N ILE A 119 0.26 -16.21 -11.10
CA ILE A 119 0.71 -15.47 -9.90
C ILE A 119 1.56 -14.27 -10.30
N ALA A 120 2.48 -14.44 -11.26
CA ALA A 120 3.30 -13.34 -11.74
C ALA A 120 2.44 -12.24 -12.38
N ARG A 121 1.44 -12.59 -13.20
CA ARG A 121 0.55 -11.62 -13.86
C ARG A 121 -0.41 -10.97 -12.86
N PHE A 122 -1.20 -11.75 -12.14
CA PHE A 122 -2.18 -11.20 -11.20
C PHE A 122 -1.50 -10.53 -10.00
N GLY A 123 -0.43 -11.14 -9.47
CA GLY A 123 0.33 -10.60 -8.34
C GLY A 123 1.20 -9.39 -8.67
N SER A 124 1.47 -9.07 -9.95
CA SER A 124 2.14 -7.81 -10.34
C SER A 124 1.16 -6.77 -10.87
N VAL A 125 0.25 -7.17 -11.75
CA VAL A 125 -0.66 -6.24 -12.45
C VAL A 125 -1.73 -5.72 -11.50
N ILE A 126 -2.34 -6.58 -10.67
CA ILE A 126 -3.40 -6.11 -9.76
C ILE A 126 -2.83 -5.12 -8.74
N PRO A 127 -1.73 -5.42 -8.02
CA PRO A 127 -1.15 -4.45 -7.08
C PRO A 127 -0.66 -3.17 -7.74
N LEU A 128 -0.04 -3.24 -8.93
CA LEU A 128 0.45 -2.04 -9.60
C LEU A 128 -0.68 -1.18 -10.15
N VAL A 129 -1.71 -1.80 -10.75
CA VAL A 129 -2.84 -1.05 -11.31
C VAL A 129 -3.80 -0.57 -10.23
N LEU A 130 -4.03 -1.33 -9.16
CA LEU A 130 -5.00 -0.95 -8.13
C LEU A 130 -4.35 -0.28 -6.92
N TYR A 131 -3.30 -0.87 -6.35
CA TYR A 131 -2.71 -0.36 -5.10
C TYR A 131 -1.67 0.75 -5.33
N ALA A 132 -1.04 0.80 -6.50
CA ALA A 132 -0.23 1.95 -6.89
C ALA A 132 -1.05 3.03 -7.60
N MET A 133 -2.33 2.78 -7.92
CA MET A 133 -3.19 3.86 -8.39
C MET A 133 -3.48 4.79 -7.23
N PRO A 134 -3.23 6.08 -7.42
CA PRO A 134 -3.37 6.95 -6.31
C PRO A 134 -4.87 7.29 -6.21
N GLY A 135 -5.39 7.25 -4.98
CA GLY A 135 -6.81 7.24 -4.65
C GLY A 135 -7.24 5.94 -3.98
N TYR A 136 -6.40 4.91 -4.07
CA TYR A 136 -6.66 3.65 -3.37
C TYR A 136 -6.76 3.87 -1.86
N ASP A 137 -7.90 3.48 -1.28
CA ASP A 137 -8.24 3.56 0.14
C ASP A 137 -8.88 2.26 0.62
N ASN A 138 -8.22 1.16 0.28
CA ASN A 138 -8.64 -0.20 0.62
C ASN A 138 -9.96 -0.66 -0.02
N GLN A 139 -10.34 -0.13 -1.19
CA GLN A 139 -11.59 -0.51 -1.87
C GLN A 139 -11.58 -1.95 -2.41
N LEU A 140 -10.42 -2.61 -2.51
CA LEU A 140 -10.30 -4.04 -2.89
C LEU A 140 -9.40 -4.79 -1.91
N ASN A 141 -10.01 -5.32 -0.85
CA ASN A 141 -9.32 -6.11 0.16
C ASN A 141 -9.38 -7.61 -0.17
N LEU A 142 -8.33 -8.12 -0.84
CA LEU A 142 -8.22 -9.54 -1.22
C LEU A 142 -8.19 -10.48 -0.01
N PHE A 143 -7.73 -10.01 1.14
CA PHE A 143 -7.68 -10.78 2.37
C PHE A 143 -9.08 -10.90 3.01
N GLU A 144 -9.82 -9.81 3.15
CA GLU A 144 -11.13 -9.86 3.81
C GLU A 144 -12.21 -10.49 2.92
N GLU A 145 -12.22 -10.15 1.62
CA GLU A 145 -13.31 -10.54 0.72
C GLU A 145 -13.04 -11.87 -0.01
N TYR A 146 -11.77 -12.19 -0.28
CA TYR A 146 -11.39 -13.27 -1.21
C TYR A 146 -10.41 -14.30 -0.64
N TRP A 147 -10.21 -14.36 0.68
CA TRP A 147 -9.25 -15.29 1.31
C TRP A 147 -9.44 -16.75 0.88
N PHE A 148 -10.69 -17.17 0.63
CA PHE A 148 -11.02 -18.54 0.25
C PHE A 148 -10.33 -18.95 -1.06
N LEU A 149 -10.14 -18.02 -2.01
CA LEU A 149 -9.46 -18.30 -3.28
C LEU A 149 -8.00 -18.68 -3.04
N PHE A 150 -7.32 -17.94 -2.17
CA PHE A 150 -5.92 -18.20 -1.81
C PHE A 150 -5.74 -19.54 -1.09
N VAL A 151 -6.72 -19.98 -0.31
CA VAL A 151 -6.69 -21.32 0.32
C VAL A 151 -6.95 -22.43 -0.72
N LEU A 152 -7.87 -22.21 -1.65
CA LEU A 152 -8.23 -23.21 -2.66
C LEU A 152 -7.11 -23.47 -3.67
N ILE A 153 -6.35 -22.44 -4.07
CA ILE A 153 -5.30 -22.57 -5.09
C ILE A 153 -4.29 -23.68 -4.71
N PRO A 154 -3.61 -23.66 -3.55
CA PRO A 154 -2.67 -24.72 -3.18
C PRO A 154 -3.32 -26.11 -3.08
N ILE A 155 -4.57 -26.20 -2.61
CA ILE A 155 -5.31 -27.47 -2.50
C ILE A 155 -5.56 -28.07 -3.88
N VAL A 156 -5.99 -27.25 -4.85
CA VAL A 156 -6.21 -27.68 -6.23
C VAL A 156 -4.90 -28.16 -6.85
N VAL A 157 -3.80 -27.42 -6.67
CA VAL A 157 -2.48 -27.79 -7.19
C VAL A 157 -1.99 -29.11 -6.58
N PHE A 158 -2.13 -29.28 -5.27
CA PHE A 158 -1.79 -30.53 -4.58
C PHE A 158 -2.60 -31.71 -5.13
N THR A 159 -3.92 -31.54 -5.23
CA THR A 159 -4.84 -32.59 -5.70
C THR A 159 -4.53 -32.98 -7.14
N GLN A 160 -4.22 -32.00 -7.99
CA GLN A 160 -3.89 -32.21 -9.38
C GLN A 160 -2.60 -33.01 -9.58
N ASN A 161 -1.57 -32.73 -8.78
CA ASN A 161 -0.35 -33.56 -8.76
C ASN A 161 -0.66 -35.02 -8.44
N TRP A 162 -1.47 -35.27 -7.41
CA TRP A 162 -1.83 -36.63 -7.01
C TRP A 162 -2.80 -37.33 -7.96
N PHE A 163 -3.67 -36.59 -8.64
CA PHE A 163 -4.53 -37.12 -9.68
C PHE A 163 -3.70 -37.71 -10.83
N ILE A 164 -2.64 -36.99 -11.23
CA ILE A 164 -1.71 -37.44 -12.27
C ILE A 164 -0.94 -38.69 -11.80
N VAL A 165 -0.44 -38.69 -10.57
CA VAL A 165 0.21 -39.88 -9.98
C VAL A 165 -0.75 -41.09 -9.97
N ARG A 166 -2.01 -40.89 -9.57
CA ARG A 166 -3.03 -41.94 -9.48
C ARG A 166 -3.42 -42.52 -10.84
N ARG A 167 -3.25 -41.76 -11.92
CA ARG A 167 -3.44 -42.28 -13.28
C ARG A 167 -2.44 -43.38 -13.63
N ILE A 168 -1.21 -43.28 -13.11
CA ILE A 168 -0.10 -44.21 -13.42
C ILE A 168 0.06 -45.28 -12.33
N TYR A 169 0.04 -44.88 -11.06
CA TYR A 169 0.27 -45.76 -9.89
C TYR A 169 -0.97 -45.86 -8.98
N HIS A 170 -1.02 -46.90 -8.15
CA HIS A 170 -1.87 -46.91 -6.96
C HIS A 170 -1.20 -46.11 -5.83
N SER A 171 -1.76 -44.94 -5.54
CA SER A 171 -1.22 -43.97 -4.58
C SER A 171 -1.47 -44.34 -3.11
N GLY A 172 -2.64 -44.89 -2.79
CA GLY A 172 -2.99 -45.34 -1.43
C GLY A 172 -2.70 -44.27 -0.35
N LYS A 173 -1.99 -44.68 0.71
CA LYS A 173 -1.63 -43.84 1.87
C LYS A 173 -0.61 -42.73 1.55
N TRP A 174 0.07 -42.77 0.39
CA TRP A 174 1.09 -41.79 0.04
C TRP A 174 0.53 -40.38 -0.14
N ILE A 175 -0.75 -40.25 -0.54
CA ILE A 175 -1.43 -38.95 -0.64
C ILE A 175 -1.46 -38.29 0.75
N LEU A 176 -1.95 -39.01 1.76
CA LEU A 176 -2.03 -38.50 3.14
C LEU A 176 -0.64 -38.19 3.72
N PHE A 177 0.33 -39.08 3.50
CA PHE A 177 1.69 -38.87 3.99
C PHE A 177 2.34 -37.63 3.38
N SER A 178 2.18 -37.42 2.07
CA SER A 178 2.69 -36.23 1.41
C SER A 178 1.96 -34.95 1.84
N LEU A 179 0.66 -35.02 2.14
CA LEU A 179 -0.08 -33.89 2.66
C LEU A 179 0.51 -33.44 3.99
N LEU A 180 0.75 -34.37 4.91
CA LEU A 180 1.39 -34.07 6.20
C LEU A 180 2.79 -33.47 6.01
N ILE A 181 3.61 -34.04 5.12
CA ILE A 181 4.94 -33.48 4.81
C ILE A 181 4.82 -32.07 4.23
N CYS A 182 3.87 -31.83 3.33
CA CYS A 182 3.66 -30.51 2.74
C CYS A 182 3.24 -29.49 3.80
N LEU A 183 2.36 -29.87 4.74
CA LEU A 183 1.96 -28.99 5.84
C LEU A 183 3.15 -28.63 6.74
N LEU A 184 3.96 -29.61 7.12
CA LEU A 184 5.17 -29.38 7.93
C LEU A 184 6.17 -28.49 7.18
N THR A 185 6.39 -28.75 5.90
CA THR A 185 7.29 -27.97 5.06
C THR A 185 6.81 -26.54 4.90
N ALA A 186 5.51 -26.32 4.65
CA ALA A 186 4.93 -24.99 4.54
C ALA A 186 5.05 -24.21 5.86
N PHE A 187 4.82 -24.86 7.00
CA PHE A 187 5.00 -24.23 8.30
C PHE A 187 6.46 -23.82 8.55
N SER A 188 7.41 -24.72 8.25
CA SER A 188 8.84 -24.41 8.36
C SER A 188 9.25 -23.27 7.43
N LEU A 189 8.82 -23.31 6.16
CA LEU A 189 9.12 -22.25 5.19
C LEU A 189 8.54 -20.90 5.61
N LYS A 190 7.31 -20.87 6.15
CA LYS A 190 6.71 -19.63 6.67
C LYS A 190 7.60 -18.97 7.71
N ILE A 191 8.23 -19.75 8.59
CA ILE A 191 9.11 -19.22 9.65
C ILE A 191 10.47 -18.80 9.07
N THR A 192 11.05 -19.59 8.16
CA THR A 192 12.43 -19.36 7.69
C THR A 192 12.54 -18.37 6.54
N THR A 193 11.46 -18.10 5.81
CA THR A 193 11.49 -17.28 4.57
C THR A 193 10.66 -16.00 4.65
N SER A 194 10.03 -15.70 5.79
CA SER A 194 9.29 -14.46 5.99
C SER A 194 10.22 -13.24 5.95
N VAL A 195 9.83 -12.20 5.23
CA VAL A 195 10.55 -10.93 5.16
C VAL A 195 10.03 -9.98 6.24
N ASN A 196 10.92 -9.25 6.90
CA ASN A 196 10.54 -8.23 7.88
C ASN A 196 10.01 -6.97 7.17
N GLN A 197 8.68 -6.77 7.24
CA GLN A 197 8.03 -5.60 6.66
C GLN A 197 8.35 -4.28 7.38
N GLU A 198 8.80 -4.33 8.63
CA GLU A 198 9.05 -3.14 9.45
C GLU A 198 10.15 -2.26 8.85
N ILE A 199 11.10 -2.85 8.13
CA ILE A 199 12.19 -2.10 7.48
C ILE A 199 11.58 -1.07 6.52
N LEU A 200 10.73 -1.53 5.60
CA LEU A 200 10.09 -0.64 4.61
C LEU A 200 9.10 0.31 5.28
N ASN A 201 8.32 -0.16 6.25
CA ASN A 201 7.37 0.67 6.99
C ASN A 201 8.09 1.81 7.72
N ASN A 202 9.17 1.53 8.43
CA ASN A 202 9.94 2.51 9.19
C ASN A 202 10.63 3.51 8.25
N THR A 203 11.17 3.06 7.12
CA THR A 203 11.72 3.97 6.09
C THR A 203 10.64 4.91 5.55
N TYR A 204 9.45 4.40 5.26
CA TYR A 204 8.32 5.22 4.82
C TYR A 204 7.86 6.20 5.91
N PHE A 205 7.73 5.76 7.15
CA PHE A 205 7.33 6.64 8.25
C PHE A 205 8.35 7.74 8.51
N LYS A 206 9.64 7.42 8.46
CA LYS A 206 10.72 8.41 8.58
C LYS A 206 10.64 9.49 7.50
N LYS A 207 10.18 9.14 6.29
CA LYS A 207 9.97 10.09 5.19
C LYS A 207 8.97 11.21 5.56
N PHE A 208 7.96 10.89 6.37
CA PHE A 208 6.85 11.78 6.77
C PHE A 208 6.87 12.13 8.27
N GLU A 209 7.99 11.88 8.95
CA GLU A 209 8.10 12.06 10.40
C GLU A 209 7.76 13.49 10.83
N THR A 210 8.20 14.49 10.07
CA THR A 210 7.89 15.91 10.33
C THR A 210 6.39 16.20 10.26
N ASP A 211 5.70 15.64 9.26
CA ASP A 211 4.26 15.81 9.08
C ASP A 211 3.48 15.14 10.21
N TYR A 212 3.87 13.92 10.58
CA TYR A 212 3.23 13.17 11.66
C TYR A 212 3.44 13.83 13.01
N ASN A 213 4.65 14.28 13.30
CA ASN A 213 4.95 15.00 14.52
C ASN A 213 4.13 16.29 14.63
N TYR A 214 3.96 17.04 13.53
CA TYR A 214 3.10 18.22 13.54
C TYR A 214 1.62 17.86 13.78
N VAL A 215 1.11 16.81 13.13
CA VAL A 215 -0.26 16.30 13.38
C VAL A 215 -0.43 15.96 14.85
N ASP A 216 0.44 15.12 15.41
CA ASP A 216 0.33 14.65 16.79
C ASP A 216 0.44 15.81 17.80
N GLN A 217 1.31 16.79 17.54
CA GLN A 217 1.40 18.02 18.35
C GLN A 217 0.12 18.86 18.30
N GLN A 218 -0.49 19.05 17.13
CA GLN A 218 -1.73 19.83 17.02
C GLN A 218 -2.91 19.11 17.66
N LEU A 219 -2.99 17.78 17.53
CA LEU A 219 -4.03 16.96 18.17
C LEU A 219 -3.88 16.99 19.70
N ALA A 220 -2.66 16.85 20.22
CA ALA A 220 -2.38 16.96 21.64
C ALA A 220 -2.73 18.37 22.19
N LYS A 221 -2.34 19.42 21.46
CA LYS A 221 -2.72 20.80 21.78
C LYS A 221 -4.24 20.98 21.81
N ALA A 222 -4.96 20.43 20.84
CA ALA A 222 -6.41 20.54 20.77
C ALA A 222 -7.10 19.85 21.95
N LYS A 223 -6.62 18.66 22.32
CA LYS A 223 -7.13 17.93 23.49
C LYS A 223 -6.88 18.69 24.79
N ILE A 224 -5.65 19.16 25.02
CA ILE A 224 -5.27 19.82 26.28
C ILE A 224 -5.89 21.21 26.40
N LYS A 225 -5.84 22.03 25.34
CA LYS A 225 -6.21 23.44 25.39
C LYS A 225 -7.70 23.67 25.11
N TYR A 226 -8.31 22.83 24.27
CA TYR A 226 -9.68 23.03 23.79
C TYR A 226 -10.64 21.91 24.20
N GLY A 227 -10.15 20.82 24.80
CA GLY A 227 -10.98 19.66 25.17
C GLY A 227 -11.53 18.89 23.96
N ILE A 228 -10.93 19.06 22.78
CA ILE A 228 -11.39 18.44 21.53
C ILE A 228 -10.67 17.10 21.33
N GLU A 229 -11.44 16.03 21.17
CA GLU A 229 -10.93 14.72 20.78
C GLU A 229 -11.39 14.38 19.36
N PHE A 230 -10.42 14.09 18.49
CA PHE A 230 -10.69 13.70 17.11
C PHE A 230 -10.91 12.18 17.01
N GLN A 231 -11.82 11.78 16.12
CA GLN A 231 -12.04 10.36 15.83
C GLN A 231 -10.78 9.72 15.24
N GLU A 232 -10.50 8.45 15.58
CA GLU A 232 -9.33 7.72 15.07
C GLU A 232 -9.27 7.70 13.55
N LYS A 233 -10.42 7.57 12.87
CA LYS A 233 -10.52 7.62 11.41
C LYS A 233 -10.02 8.97 10.85
N THR A 234 -10.34 10.09 11.50
CA THR A 234 -9.87 11.42 11.09
C THR A 234 -8.35 11.52 11.24
N ILE A 235 -7.82 10.99 12.34
CA ILE A 235 -6.37 10.99 12.62
C ILE A 235 -5.62 10.12 11.61
N SER A 236 -6.10 8.92 11.32
CA SER A 236 -5.48 8.04 10.33
C SER A 236 -5.53 8.63 8.92
N THR A 237 -6.65 9.28 8.57
CA THR A 237 -6.80 10.00 7.29
C THR A 237 -5.83 11.17 7.18
N LEU A 238 -5.63 11.95 8.25
CA LEU A 238 -4.63 13.03 8.29
C LEU A 238 -3.19 12.53 8.08
N LYS A 239 -2.90 11.27 8.39
CA LYS A 239 -1.57 10.68 8.17
C LYS A 239 -1.42 10.07 6.77
N LYS A 240 -2.52 9.81 6.05
CA LYS A 240 -2.50 9.39 4.64
C LYS A 240 -2.28 10.58 3.70
N TRP A 241 -1.71 10.36 2.54
CA TRP A 241 -1.45 11.41 1.56
C TRP A 241 -2.26 11.23 0.29
N HIS A 242 -2.11 10.06 -0.33
CA HIS A 242 -2.57 9.79 -1.70
C HIS A 242 -3.84 8.92 -1.73
N THR A 243 -4.63 8.91 -0.66
CA THR A 243 -5.89 8.13 -0.57
C THR A 243 -7.11 8.99 -0.88
N GLU A 244 -8.17 8.37 -1.38
CA GLU A 244 -9.47 9.04 -1.61
C GLU A 244 -9.99 9.72 -0.34
N SER A 245 -9.93 9.06 0.83
CA SER A 245 -10.33 9.69 2.10
C SER A 245 -9.51 10.93 2.47
N SER A 246 -8.21 10.93 2.20
CA SER A 246 -7.34 12.12 2.42
C SER A 246 -7.80 13.28 1.55
N LEU A 247 -8.10 13.01 0.27
CA LEU A 247 -8.58 14.04 -0.66
C LEU A 247 -9.97 14.55 -0.29
N ASP A 248 -10.89 13.65 0.04
CA ASP A 248 -12.24 13.99 0.48
C ASP A 248 -12.20 14.82 1.76
N GLN A 249 -11.26 14.53 2.67
CA GLN A 249 -11.03 15.33 3.86
C GLN A 249 -10.58 16.75 3.47
N VAL A 250 -9.61 16.92 2.59
CA VAL A 250 -9.17 18.27 2.15
C VAL A 250 -10.30 19.03 1.44
N MET A 251 -11.02 18.37 0.54
CA MET A 251 -12.12 18.98 -0.21
C MET A 251 -13.32 19.34 0.68
N SER A 252 -13.70 18.46 1.61
CA SER A 252 -14.77 18.74 2.56
C SER A 252 -14.44 19.90 3.49
N LEU A 253 -13.18 20.03 3.91
CA LEU A 253 -12.71 21.19 4.67
C LEU A 253 -12.85 22.48 3.86
N LYS A 254 -12.33 22.52 2.62
CA LYS A 254 -12.48 23.68 1.71
C LYS A 254 -13.96 24.08 1.55
N LEU A 255 -14.83 23.12 1.26
CA LEU A 255 -16.27 23.35 1.08
C LEU A 255 -16.98 23.81 2.35
N THR A 256 -16.48 23.44 3.53
CA THR A 256 -17.07 23.86 4.80
C THR A 256 -16.82 25.34 5.06
N PHE A 257 -15.64 25.87 4.68
CA PHE A 257 -15.32 27.29 4.79
C PHE A 257 -16.07 28.18 3.78
N SER A 258 -16.33 27.66 2.58
CA SER A 258 -17.02 28.44 1.54
C SER A 258 -18.51 28.64 1.80
N LYS A 259 -19.14 27.77 2.61
CA LYS A 259 -20.52 27.90 3.05
C LYS A 259 -20.70 29.11 3.97
N ASP A 260 -21.87 29.74 3.89
CA ASP A 260 -22.24 30.86 4.76
C ASP A 260 -22.77 30.39 6.12
N ASN A 261 -21.97 29.57 6.80
CA ASN A 261 -22.27 29.03 8.12
C ASN A 261 -21.02 29.12 9.00
N LYS A 262 -21.26 29.15 10.31
CA LYS A 262 -20.21 29.14 11.33
C LYS A 262 -19.43 27.82 11.32
N VAL A 263 -18.11 27.89 11.11
CA VAL A 263 -17.22 26.70 11.06
C VAL A 263 -16.65 26.35 12.42
N SER A 264 -16.81 25.12 12.89
CA SER A 264 -16.39 24.66 14.22
C SER A 264 -14.86 24.65 14.43
N LEU A 265 -14.41 24.78 15.69
CA LEU A 265 -13.00 24.87 16.08
C LEU A 265 -12.17 23.64 15.66
N ASP A 266 -12.73 22.44 15.76
CA ASP A 266 -12.10 21.21 15.29
C ASP A 266 -11.81 21.27 13.78
N THR A 267 -12.78 21.73 12.99
CA THR A 267 -12.63 21.94 11.53
C THR A 267 -11.57 22.99 11.21
N ILE A 268 -11.50 24.09 11.98
CA ILE A 268 -10.46 25.13 11.84
C ILE A 268 -9.07 24.52 12.09
N ILE A 269 -8.91 23.72 13.13
CA ILE A 269 -7.64 23.04 13.45
C ILE A 269 -7.25 22.07 12.33
N LEU A 270 -8.19 21.31 11.79
CA LEU A 270 -7.94 20.39 10.67
C LEU A 270 -7.49 21.15 9.42
N GLN A 271 -8.17 22.25 9.06
CA GLN A 271 -7.81 23.10 7.92
C GLN A 271 -6.37 23.63 8.04
N LYS A 272 -5.97 24.03 9.24
CA LYS A 272 -4.60 24.47 9.51
C LYS A 272 -3.58 23.35 9.31
N ILE A 273 -3.87 22.14 9.81
CA ILE A 273 -2.99 20.98 9.65
C ILE A 273 -2.80 20.62 8.18
N VAL A 274 -3.87 20.58 7.39
CA VAL A 274 -3.77 20.21 5.96
C VAL A 274 -2.98 21.23 5.15
N ILE A 275 -3.08 22.53 5.47
CA ILE A 275 -2.27 23.59 4.83
C ILE A 275 -0.80 23.44 5.24
N ARG A 276 -0.50 23.34 6.55
CA ARG A 276 0.86 23.23 7.06
C ARG A 276 1.56 22.01 6.49
N ASN A 277 0.89 20.88 6.37
CA ASN A 277 1.48 19.65 5.83
C ASN A 277 1.38 19.59 4.31
N PHE A 278 0.89 20.62 3.63
CA PHE A 278 0.73 20.68 2.17
C PHE A 278 0.02 19.45 1.57
N LYS A 279 -1.10 19.04 2.17
CA LYS A 279 -1.86 17.86 1.74
C LYS A 279 -2.36 17.96 0.30
N GLU A 280 -2.44 16.82 -0.37
CA GLU A 280 -3.02 16.75 -1.71
C GLU A 280 -4.53 16.97 -1.66
N GLY A 281 -5.09 17.61 -2.68
CA GLY A 281 -6.52 17.98 -2.75
C GLY A 281 -7.19 17.64 -4.09
N GLY A 282 -6.53 16.85 -4.93
CA GLY A 282 -7.09 16.35 -6.18
C GLY A 282 -6.05 15.73 -7.10
N TRP A 283 -6.50 14.81 -7.95
CA TRP A 283 -5.64 13.95 -8.74
C TRP A 283 -4.91 14.64 -9.91
N TYR A 284 -5.47 15.69 -10.50
CA TYR A 284 -4.94 16.24 -11.77
C TYR A 284 -5.39 17.68 -12.03
N TYR A 285 -4.94 18.63 -11.22
CA TYR A 285 -5.13 20.04 -11.52
C TYR A 285 -3.83 20.67 -11.99
N ARG A 286 -3.45 20.38 -13.24
CA ARG A 286 -2.29 21.01 -13.89
C ARG A 286 -2.53 22.46 -14.33
N SER A 287 -3.74 23.00 -14.14
CA SER A 287 -3.97 24.42 -14.37
C SER A 287 -3.79 25.20 -13.08
N ASN A 288 -2.93 26.21 -13.13
CA ASN A 288 -2.70 27.18 -12.07
C ASN A 288 -3.91 28.14 -11.97
N SER A 289 -5.06 27.59 -11.59
CA SER A 289 -6.35 28.26 -11.45
C SER A 289 -6.73 28.34 -9.97
N ILE A 290 -7.35 29.45 -9.57
CA ILE A 290 -7.89 29.60 -8.23
C ILE A 290 -8.93 28.53 -7.89
N GLU A 291 -9.69 28.03 -8.86
CA GLU A 291 -10.70 26.97 -8.66
C GLU A 291 -10.05 25.67 -8.16
N ASN A 292 -8.82 25.42 -8.61
CA ASN A 292 -8.03 24.23 -8.28
C ASN A 292 -7.25 24.35 -6.96
N TRP A 293 -7.27 25.53 -6.32
CA TRP A 293 -6.67 25.68 -5.01
C TRP A 293 -7.33 24.73 -4.01
N ARG A 294 -6.53 23.99 -3.26
CA ARG A 294 -6.99 22.81 -2.51
C ARG A 294 -7.61 23.16 -1.16
N TYR A 295 -7.25 24.32 -0.62
CA TYR A 295 -7.58 24.71 0.75
C TYR A 295 -8.67 25.79 0.75
N ALA A 296 -9.20 26.09 1.94
CA ALA A 296 -10.11 27.22 2.13
C ALA A 296 -9.49 28.51 1.54
N TYR A 297 -10.30 29.34 0.88
CA TYR A 297 -9.79 30.60 0.34
C TYR A 297 -9.49 31.60 1.46
N PRO A 298 -8.48 32.47 1.29
CA PRO A 298 -8.15 33.49 2.28
C PRO A 298 -9.36 34.35 2.68
N ILE A 299 -10.19 34.69 1.69
CA ILE A 299 -11.39 35.50 1.90
C ILE A 299 -12.47 34.76 2.70
N ASP A 300 -12.61 33.44 2.49
CA ASP A 300 -13.55 32.62 3.24
C ASP A 300 -13.11 32.48 4.70
N VAL A 301 -11.81 32.29 4.93
CA VAL A 301 -11.22 32.26 6.28
C VAL A 301 -11.38 33.61 6.98
N TYR A 302 -11.16 34.72 6.26
CA TYR A 302 -11.37 36.07 6.79
C TYR A 302 -12.83 36.31 7.18
N ARG A 303 -13.78 35.92 6.32
CA ARG A 303 -15.22 36.01 6.62
C ARG A 303 -15.59 35.24 7.89
N GLN A 304 -14.96 34.08 8.13
CA GLN A 304 -15.22 33.31 9.34
C GLN A 304 -14.88 34.09 10.63
N LEU A 305 -13.97 35.06 10.62
CA LEU A 305 -13.67 35.92 11.78
C LEU A 305 -14.87 36.78 12.22
N GLU A 306 -15.85 37.01 11.34
CA GLU A 306 -17.04 37.80 11.67
C GLU A 306 -18.03 37.02 12.56
N TYR A 307 -17.99 35.68 12.50
CA TYR A 307 -18.85 34.79 13.28
C TYR A 307 -18.38 34.57 14.73
N TYR A 308 -17.20 35.07 15.10
CA TYR A 308 -16.53 34.78 16.36
C TYR A 308 -16.11 36.04 17.12
N ASP A 309 -16.06 35.91 18.45
CA ASP A 309 -15.41 36.93 19.29
C ASP A 309 -13.92 36.98 18.95
N ILE A 310 -13.34 38.17 18.92
CA ILE A 310 -11.92 38.42 18.61
C ILE A 310 -11.00 37.60 19.52
N ASN A 311 -11.35 37.46 20.79
CA ASN A 311 -10.53 36.81 21.79
C ASN A 311 -10.79 35.30 21.92
N SER A 312 -11.76 34.78 21.16
CA SER A 312 -12.09 33.36 21.11
C SER A 312 -10.92 32.51 20.59
N ASN A 313 -10.96 31.22 20.88
CA ASN A 313 -9.94 30.30 20.39
C ASN A 313 -10.04 30.12 18.87
N GLU A 314 -11.26 30.20 18.33
CA GLU A 314 -11.59 30.13 16.91
C GLU A 314 -10.95 31.28 16.15
N SER A 315 -11.12 32.53 16.59
CA SER A 315 -10.48 33.69 15.95
C SER A 315 -8.95 33.58 15.94
N LYS A 316 -8.36 33.07 17.02
CA LYS A 316 -6.90 32.85 17.10
C LYS A 316 -6.43 31.77 16.11
N GLU A 317 -7.13 30.63 16.04
CA GLU A 317 -6.75 29.54 15.13
C GLU A 317 -7.07 29.89 13.66
N LEU A 318 -8.09 30.70 13.37
CA LEU A 318 -8.36 31.26 12.04
C LEU A 318 -7.23 32.18 11.55
N LEU A 319 -6.66 33.01 12.43
CA LEU A 319 -5.50 33.82 12.09
C LEU A 319 -4.24 32.97 11.85
N GLU A 320 -4.07 31.87 12.59
CA GLU A 320 -3.01 30.90 12.30
C GLU A 320 -3.21 30.19 10.95
N ILE A 321 -4.45 29.97 10.47
CA ILE A 321 -4.68 29.50 9.10
C ILE A 321 -4.14 30.50 8.07
N ILE A 322 -4.47 31.79 8.20
CA ILE A 322 -3.96 32.83 7.30
C ILE A 322 -2.43 32.87 7.33
N ARG A 323 -1.84 32.74 8.53
CA ARG A 323 -0.39 32.66 8.70
C ARG A 323 0.22 31.47 7.97
N GLU A 324 -0.37 30.29 8.09
CA GLU A 324 0.09 29.08 7.39
C GLU A 324 -0.06 29.21 5.86
N GLN A 325 -1.09 29.92 5.37
CA GLN A 325 -1.24 30.22 3.95
C GLN A 325 -0.14 31.15 3.44
N ILE A 326 0.17 32.23 4.17
CA ILE A 326 1.25 33.16 3.82
C ILE A 326 2.60 32.41 3.85
N ASN A 327 2.86 31.64 4.91
CA ASN A 327 4.09 30.84 5.03
C ASN A 327 4.24 29.83 3.89
N LEU A 328 3.13 29.24 3.45
CA LEU A 328 3.13 28.33 2.31
C LEU A 328 3.52 29.06 1.04
N VAL A 329 2.88 30.20 0.72
CA VAL A 329 3.22 31.01 -0.47
C VAL A 329 4.67 31.50 -0.44
N ASN A 330 5.18 31.88 0.73
CA ASN A 330 6.56 32.31 0.92
C ASN A 330 7.58 31.15 0.97
N THR A 331 7.22 29.91 0.62
CA THR A 331 8.19 28.81 0.63
C THR A 331 9.24 29.06 -0.44
N PRO A 332 10.54 29.09 -0.11
CA PRO A 332 11.59 29.31 -1.10
C PRO A 332 11.67 28.15 -2.10
N GLU A 333 12.14 28.46 -3.31
CA GLU A 333 12.50 27.42 -4.28
C GLU A 333 13.73 26.65 -3.78
N ILE A 334 13.67 25.32 -3.87
CA ILE A 334 14.75 24.40 -3.51
C ILE A 334 15.21 23.75 -4.82
N ASP A 335 16.49 23.92 -5.15
CA ASP A 335 17.09 23.26 -6.31
C ASP A 335 17.20 21.75 -6.08
N TRP A 336 17.07 20.97 -7.16
CA TRP A 336 17.16 19.51 -7.13
C TRP A 336 18.51 19.00 -6.60
N GLU A 337 19.59 19.78 -6.74
CA GLU A 337 20.91 19.48 -6.18
C GLU A 337 20.93 19.53 -4.64
N GLU A 338 19.96 20.20 -4.01
CA GLU A 338 19.90 20.39 -2.56
C GLU A 338 18.93 19.45 -1.85
N TYR A 339 18.20 18.59 -2.57
CA TYR A 339 17.12 17.78 -1.99
C TYR A 339 17.56 16.91 -0.80
N ASP A 340 18.81 16.42 -0.80
CA ASP A 340 19.34 15.62 0.31
C ASP A 340 19.48 16.39 1.63
N LYS A 341 19.47 17.74 1.58
CA LYS A 341 19.55 18.62 2.77
C LYS A 341 18.19 18.97 3.35
N HIS A 342 17.10 18.64 2.65
CA HIS A 342 15.75 19.07 2.98
C HIS A 342 14.81 17.90 3.27
N THR A 343 13.77 18.18 4.06
CA THR A 343 12.72 17.21 4.32
C THR A 343 11.81 17.05 3.12
N ASN A 344 11.17 15.89 2.98
CA ASN A 344 10.22 15.66 1.89
C ASN A 344 9.06 16.68 1.88
N THR A 345 8.67 17.19 3.05
CA THR A 345 7.64 18.22 3.16
C THR A 345 8.10 19.55 2.60
N GLU A 346 9.34 19.97 2.87
CA GLU A 346 9.90 21.21 2.31
C GLU A 346 10.02 21.13 0.79
N ILE A 347 10.57 20.03 0.27
CA ILE A 347 10.69 19.80 -1.18
C ILE A 347 9.32 19.86 -1.86
N ARG A 348 8.29 19.22 -1.28
CA ARG A 348 6.95 19.22 -1.85
C ARG A 348 6.26 20.58 -1.78
N LYS A 349 6.47 21.34 -0.71
CA LYS A 349 5.97 22.72 -0.64
C LYS A 349 6.63 23.59 -1.69
N SER A 350 7.94 23.51 -1.81
CA SER A 350 8.73 24.27 -2.77
C SER A 350 8.24 24.03 -4.22
N LEU A 351 8.20 22.76 -4.64
CA LEU A 351 7.62 22.38 -5.95
C LEU A 351 6.14 22.76 -6.05
N GLY A 352 5.40 22.57 -4.96
CA GLY A 352 3.99 22.85 -4.86
C GLY A 352 3.65 24.32 -5.15
N VAL A 353 4.41 25.23 -4.56
CA VAL A 353 4.25 26.68 -4.68
C VAL A 353 4.62 27.13 -6.09
N LYS A 354 5.76 26.66 -6.62
CA LYS A 354 6.21 26.98 -7.97
C LYS A 354 5.17 26.70 -9.05
N TYR A 355 4.42 25.60 -8.92
CA TYR A 355 3.51 25.14 -9.98
C TYR A 355 2.02 25.29 -9.68
N ASN A 356 1.59 25.41 -8.41
CA ASN A 356 0.17 25.30 -8.03
C ASN A 356 -0.41 26.49 -7.26
N VAL A 357 0.38 27.56 -7.03
CA VAL A 357 -0.13 28.79 -6.39
C VAL A 357 -0.55 29.79 -7.48
N PRO A 358 -1.86 30.10 -7.61
CA PRO A 358 -2.35 30.99 -8.65
C PRO A 358 -2.25 32.45 -8.20
N GLU A 359 -1.94 33.37 -9.12
CA GLU A 359 -1.82 34.81 -8.83
C GLU A 359 -3.07 35.39 -8.13
N PRO A 360 -4.31 35.06 -8.53
CA PRO A 360 -5.51 35.53 -7.81
C PRO A 360 -5.58 35.12 -6.34
N LEU A 361 -4.92 34.01 -5.94
CA LEU A 361 -4.85 33.62 -4.54
C LEU A 361 -3.90 34.52 -3.75
N ILE A 362 -2.76 34.90 -4.36
CA ILE A 362 -1.79 35.82 -3.75
C ILE A 362 -2.46 37.19 -3.53
N GLU A 363 -3.15 37.71 -4.54
CA GLU A 363 -3.91 38.96 -4.40
C GLU A 363 -4.98 38.90 -3.29
N GLN A 364 -5.66 37.75 -3.13
CA GLN A 364 -6.61 37.56 -2.04
C GLN A 364 -5.91 37.56 -0.68
N LEU A 365 -4.75 36.90 -0.55
CA LEU A 365 -3.96 36.88 0.68
C LEU A 365 -3.48 38.29 1.05
N GLU A 366 -2.99 39.06 0.08
CA GLU A 366 -2.57 40.46 0.30
C GLU A 366 -3.73 41.30 0.82
N LYS A 367 -4.89 41.26 0.13
CA LYS A 367 -6.08 42.02 0.52
C LYS A 367 -6.57 41.66 1.92
N VAL A 368 -6.59 40.36 2.24
CA VAL A 368 -7.00 39.87 3.56
C VAL A 368 -6.01 40.30 4.64
N ARG A 369 -4.71 40.13 4.40
CA ARG A 369 -3.64 40.57 5.31
C ARG A 369 -3.76 42.06 5.60
N ASP A 370 -3.84 42.88 4.57
CA ASP A 370 -3.99 44.33 4.68
C ASP A 370 -5.23 44.73 5.47
N SER A 371 -6.35 44.04 5.23
CA SER A 371 -7.61 44.27 5.95
C SER A 371 -7.50 43.91 7.43
N ILE A 372 -6.78 42.84 7.78
CA ILE A 372 -6.51 42.46 9.16
C ILE A 372 -5.59 43.49 9.84
N MET A 373 -4.51 43.90 9.17
CA MET A 373 -3.53 44.86 9.70
C MET A 373 -4.11 46.26 9.90
N LYS A 374 -4.96 46.74 8.97
CA LYS A 374 -5.58 48.08 9.08
C LYS A 374 -6.72 48.11 10.11
N ASN A 375 -7.33 46.97 10.40
CA ASN A 375 -8.47 46.92 11.32
C ASN A 375 -8.03 46.86 12.78
N LYS A 376 -8.28 47.95 13.51
CA LYS A 376 -7.99 48.08 14.96
C LYS A 376 -8.60 46.97 15.81
N LYS A 377 -9.68 46.33 15.34
CA LYS A 377 -10.35 45.18 15.97
C LYS A 377 -9.38 44.03 16.24
N TYR A 378 -8.38 43.83 15.38
CA TYR A 378 -7.43 42.71 15.49
C TYR A 378 -6.08 43.11 16.10
N SER A 379 -5.96 44.32 16.66
CA SER A 379 -4.69 44.94 17.12
C SER A 379 -3.89 44.09 18.10
N GLN A 380 -4.56 43.30 18.92
CA GLN A 380 -3.91 42.43 19.92
C GLN A 380 -3.37 41.11 19.35
N ILE A 381 -3.76 40.73 18.13
CA ILE A 381 -3.47 39.40 17.53
C ILE A 381 -2.75 39.52 16.18
N GLN A 382 -2.71 40.72 15.57
CA GLN A 382 -2.13 40.98 14.25
C GLN A 382 -0.58 41.03 14.22
N THR A 383 0.11 41.06 15.36
CA THR A 383 1.58 41.21 15.45
C THR A 383 2.40 40.03 14.89
N ASN A 384 1.75 38.94 14.49
CA ASN A 384 2.44 37.69 14.09
C ASN A 384 2.20 37.28 12.62
N LEU A 385 1.54 38.11 11.81
CA LEU A 385 1.33 37.80 10.38
C LEU A 385 2.56 38.19 9.54
N PRO A 386 3.18 37.24 8.81
CA PRO A 386 4.34 37.54 7.97
C PRO A 386 3.95 38.46 6.80
N GLU A 387 4.94 39.16 6.26
CA GLU A 387 4.84 39.82 4.95
C GLU A 387 4.85 38.77 3.85
N LEU A 388 4.09 39.01 2.77
CA LEU A 388 4.24 38.22 1.55
C LEU A 388 5.55 38.66 0.89
N GLN A 389 6.40 37.68 0.58
CA GLN A 389 7.64 37.97 -0.12
C GLN A 389 7.31 38.18 -1.60
N ASP A 390 7.83 39.26 -2.19
CA ASP A 390 7.75 39.51 -3.63
C ASP A 390 8.45 38.34 -4.32
N THR A 391 7.65 37.40 -4.81
CA THR A 391 8.10 36.34 -5.70
C THR A 391 8.17 36.95 -7.09
N GLU A 392 9.10 37.89 -7.29
CA GLU A 392 9.56 38.21 -8.63
C GLU A 392 10.08 36.89 -9.23
N LYS A 393 9.32 36.38 -10.19
CA LYS A 393 9.63 35.18 -10.95
C LYS A 393 10.94 35.42 -11.71
N GLU A 394 12.06 34.95 -11.18
CA GLU A 394 13.28 34.71 -11.98
C GLU A 394 13.06 33.57 -12.98
#